data_AF-A0A1M4U902-F1
#
_entry.id   AF-A0A1M4U902-F1
#
_cell.length_a   1.000
_cell.length_b   1.000
_cell.length_c   1.000
_cell.angle_alpha   90.00
_cell.angle_beta   90.00
_cell.angle_gamma   90.00
#
_symmetry.space_group_name_H-M   'P 1'
#
loop_
_entity.id
_entity.type
_entity.pdbx_description
1 polymer ?
#
loop_
_entity_poly.entity_id
_entity_poly.type
_entity_poly.pdbx_seq_one_letter_code
_entity_poly.pdbx_strand_id
1 'polypeptide(L)'
;MRKTKKEFAFHFPLKHKVVRELKIVTEHIGDLEIEGVGYFNSNASLLDIFDRFDVDIDFVKWNGTDIKPVLEVTGAMDEITEAAIRYFAQTFENGFKKAA
;
A
#
# COMPACT_ATOMS: atom_id res chain seq x y z
N MET A 1 15.55 19.25 6.69
CA MET A 1 15.29 17.79 6.68
C MET A 1 15.13 17.32 5.24
N ARG A 2 15.95 16.37 4.77
CA ARG A 2 15.78 15.76 3.44
C ARG A 2 14.70 14.67 3.56
N LYS A 3 13.47 14.98 3.15
CA LYS A 3 12.47 13.93 2.90
C LYS A 3 12.85 13.26 1.59
N THR A 4 13.27 11.99 1.64
CA THR A 4 13.49 11.22 0.41
C THR A 4 12.11 10.86 -0.13
N LYS A 5 11.79 11.37 -1.33
CA LYS A 5 10.56 11.03 -2.06
C LYS A 5 10.88 10.00 -3.13
N LYS A 6 10.00 9.02 -3.32
CA LYS A 6 10.14 8.04 -4.40
C LYS A 6 8.78 7.51 -4.82
N GLU A 7 8.56 7.51 -6.13
CA GLU A 7 7.38 6.92 -6.76
C GLU A 7 7.42 5.39 -6.60
N PHE A 8 6.25 4.80 -6.40
CA PHE A 8 6.06 3.37 -6.31
C PHE A 8 4.82 2.93 -7.07
N ALA A 9 4.86 1.68 -7.55
CA ALA A 9 3.71 1.01 -8.12
C ALA A 9 3.72 -0.47 -7.71
N PHE A 10 2.57 -1.00 -7.29
CA PHE A 10 2.46 -2.41 -6.93
C PHE A 10 1.04 -2.95 -7.13
N HIS A 11 0.91 -4.27 -7.11
CA HIS A 11 -0.38 -4.96 -7.21
C HIS A 11 -0.85 -5.40 -5.82
N PHE A 12 -2.06 -5.01 -5.44
CA PHE A 12 -2.70 -5.39 -4.19
C PHE A 12 -3.84 -6.40 -4.46
N PRO A 13 -3.75 -7.64 -3.93
CA PRO A 13 -4.73 -8.67 -4.24
C PRO A 13 -6.03 -8.44 -3.48
N LEU A 14 -7.12 -8.20 -4.21
CA LEU A 14 -8.46 -8.09 -3.65
C LEU A 14 -9.01 -9.48 -3.34
N LYS A 15 -9.42 -9.67 -2.09
CA LYS A 15 -9.91 -10.96 -1.59
C LYS A 15 -11.29 -10.81 -0.97
N HIS A 16 -12.16 -11.78 -1.19
CA HIS A 16 -13.47 -11.85 -0.57
C HIS A 16 -13.60 -13.09 0.30
N LYS A 17 -14.18 -12.91 1.50
CA LYS A 17 -14.43 -14.01 2.43
C LYS A 17 -15.82 -14.57 2.18
N VAL A 18 -15.89 -15.85 1.85
CA VAL A 18 -17.14 -16.59 1.63
C VAL A 18 -17.22 -17.76 2.61
N VAL A 19 -18.44 -18.10 3.03
CA VAL A 19 -18.68 -19.31 3.83
C VAL A 19 -19.07 -20.43 2.88
N ARG A 20 -18.24 -21.48 2.80
CA ARG A 20 -18.52 -22.69 2.03
C ARG A 20 -18.33 -23.90 2.93
N GLU A 21 -19.31 -24.79 2.98
CA GLU A 21 -19.26 -26.01 3.81
C GLU A 21 -18.91 -25.74 5.29
N LEU A 22 -19.51 -24.69 5.88
CA LEU A 22 -19.25 -24.25 7.26
C LEU A 22 -17.81 -23.80 7.54
N LYS A 23 -17.01 -23.51 6.49
CA LYS A 23 -15.64 -22.96 6.60
C LYS A 23 -15.56 -21.58 5.94
N ILE A 24 -14.76 -20.70 6.53
CA ILE A 24 -14.42 -19.40 5.94
C ILE A 24 -13.32 -19.64 4.90
N VAL A 25 -13.66 -19.41 3.64
CA VAL A 25 -12.73 -19.48 2.51
C VAL A 25 -12.48 -18.07 2.01
N THR A 26 -11.22 -17.76 1.71
CA THR A 26 -10.84 -16.48 1.12
C THR A 26 -10.58 -16.69 -0.37
N GLU A 27 -11.44 -16.14 -1.22
CA GLU A 27 -11.34 -16.23 -2.68
C GLU A 27 -10.66 -14.96 -3.23
N HIS A 28 -9.76 -15.13 -4.21
CA HIS A 28 -9.11 -14.02 -4.91
C HIS A 28 -10.05 -13.53 -6.03
N ILE A 29 -10.33 -12.24 -6.05
CA ILE A 29 -11.24 -11.62 -7.03
C ILE A 29 -10.45 -10.99 -8.18
N GLY A 30 -9.26 -10.49 -7.90
CA GLY A 30 -8.38 -9.83 -8.85
C GLY A 30 -7.38 -8.94 -8.12
N ASP A 31 -6.62 -8.18 -8.89
CA ASP A 31 -5.54 -7.33 -8.37
C ASP A 31 -5.82 -5.86 -8.65
N LEU A 32 -5.62 -5.02 -7.64
CA LEU A 32 -5.64 -3.57 -7.76
C LEU A 32 -4.24 -3.07 -8.10
N GLU A 33 -4.12 -2.19 -9.07
CA GLU A 33 -2.87 -1.48 -9.33
C GLU A 33 -2.84 -0.21 -8.48
N ILE A 34 -1.87 -0.13 -7.56
CA ILE A 34 -1.69 1.02 -6.68
C ILE A 34 -0.49 1.81 -7.16
N GLU A 35 -0.67 3.11 -7.39
CA GLU A 35 0.38 4.05 -7.77
C GLU A 35 0.41 5.22 -6.78
N GLY A 36 1.60 5.64 -6.39
CA GLY A 36 1.75 6.76 -5.47
C GLY A 36 3.18 7.17 -5.19
N VAL A 37 3.32 8.11 -4.26
CA VAL A 37 4.59 8.67 -3.81
C VAL A 37 4.79 8.34 -2.33
N GLY A 38 5.90 7.70 -2.02
CA GLY A 38 6.31 7.45 -0.64
C GLY A 38 7.29 8.49 -0.12
N TYR A 39 7.20 8.78 1.17
CA TYR A 39 8.04 9.72 1.90
C TYR A 39 8.71 9.04 3.08
N PHE A 40 9.99 9.30 3.26
CA PHE A 40 10.76 8.79 4.38
C PHE A 40 11.18 9.92 5.34
N ASN A 41 10.91 9.73 6.63
CA ASN A 41 11.35 10.59 7.71
C ASN A 41 12.49 9.94 8.50
N SER A 42 13.73 10.39 8.26
CA SER A 42 14.91 9.88 8.97
C SER A 42 14.96 10.21 10.47
N ASN A 43 14.13 11.16 10.92
CA ASN A 43 14.13 11.63 12.30
C ASN A 43 13.10 10.91 13.18
N ALA A 44 12.20 10.13 12.57
CA ALA A 44 11.21 9.32 13.29
C ALA A 44 11.86 8.11 13.97
N SER A 45 11.17 7.55 14.95
CA SER A 45 11.60 6.33 15.63
C SER A 45 11.70 5.16 14.65
N LEU A 46 12.72 4.30 14.81
CA LEU A 46 12.84 3.07 14.03
C LEU A 46 11.73 2.05 14.34
N LEU A 47 11.10 2.17 15.52
CA LEU A 47 10.08 1.23 15.99
C LEU A 47 8.68 1.55 15.46
N ASP A 48 8.46 2.77 14.96
CA ASP A 48 7.16 3.20 14.44
C ASP A 48 7.22 3.39 12.93
N ILE A 49 6.73 2.40 12.20
CA ILE A 49 6.72 2.41 10.74
C ILE A 49 5.82 3.52 10.17
N PHE A 50 4.73 3.87 10.87
CA PHE A 50 3.74 4.83 10.40
C PHE A 50 4.16 6.29 10.68
N ASP A 51 5.05 6.53 11.64
CA ASP A 51 5.70 7.83 11.83
C ASP A 51 6.92 8.02 10.89
N ARG A 52 7.54 6.90 10.51
CA ARG A 52 8.77 6.89 9.69
C ARG A 52 8.52 6.92 8.20
N PHE A 53 7.40 6.35 7.75
CA PHE A 53 7.01 6.29 6.36
C PHE A 53 5.61 6.85 6.19
N ASP A 54 5.44 7.65 5.14
CA ASP A 54 4.17 8.24 4.75
C ASP A 54 3.99 8.02 3.25
N VAL A 55 2.75 7.98 2.78
CA VAL A 55 2.42 7.74 1.38
C VAL A 55 1.30 8.66 0.92
N ASP A 56 1.44 9.16 -0.29
CA ASP A 56 0.36 9.81 -1.03
C ASP A 56 -0.01 8.91 -2.20
N ILE A 57 -1.27 8.47 -2.26
CA ILE A 57 -1.74 7.54 -3.29
C ILE A 57 -2.38 8.36 -4.40
N ASP A 58 -1.79 8.29 -5.59
CA ASP A 58 -2.30 9.01 -6.76
C ASP A 58 -3.46 8.25 -7.38
N PHE A 59 -3.31 6.93 -7.56
CA PHE A 59 -4.30 6.08 -8.22
C PHE A 59 -4.49 4.73 -7.55
N VAL A 60 -5.73 4.25 -7.57
CA VAL A 60 -6.08 2.86 -7.27
C VAL A 60 -6.88 2.32 -8.44
N LYS A 61 -6.26 1.52 -9.32
CA LYS A 61 -6.90 1.08 -10.57
C LYS A 61 -7.40 -0.35 -10.47
N TRP A 62 -8.60 -0.57 -10.97
CA TRP A 62 -9.18 -1.88 -11.23
C TRP A 62 -9.46 -2.02 -12.72
N ASN A 63 -8.79 -2.98 -13.38
CA ASN A 63 -8.87 -3.17 -14.84
C ASN A 63 -8.64 -1.85 -15.62
N GLY A 64 -7.65 -1.06 -15.19
CA GLY A 64 -7.31 0.23 -15.80
C GLY A 64 -8.23 1.40 -15.46
N THR A 65 -9.31 1.19 -14.68
CA THR A 65 -10.20 2.26 -14.21
C THR A 65 -9.80 2.70 -12.82
N ASP A 66 -9.59 4.00 -12.61
CA ASP A 66 -9.34 4.55 -11.27
C ASP A 66 -10.60 4.49 -10.40
N ILE A 67 -10.50 3.75 -9.30
CA ILE A 67 -11.55 3.55 -8.31
C ILE A 67 -11.23 4.22 -6.97
N LYS A 68 -10.11 4.96 -6.85
CA LYS A 68 -9.74 5.68 -5.63
C LYS A 68 -10.89 6.54 -5.06
N PRO A 69 -11.63 7.33 -5.87
CA PRO A 69 -12.74 8.12 -5.35
C PRO A 69 -13.84 7.27 -4.70
N VAL A 70 -14.08 6.05 -5.19
CA VAL A 70 -15.06 5.12 -4.61
C VAL A 70 -14.57 4.59 -3.27
N LEU A 71 -13.28 4.27 -3.15
CA LEU A 71 -12.68 3.78 -1.91
C LEU A 71 -12.65 4.85 -0.83
N GLU A 72 -12.40 6.12 -1.20
CA GLU A 72 -12.46 7.27 -0.28
C GLU A 72 -13.85 7.45 0.31
N VAL A 73 -14.90 7.34 -0.51
CA VAL A 73 -16.29 7.49 -0.05
C VAL A 73 -16.76 6.31 0.80
N THR A 74 -16.32 5.10 0.46
CA THR A 74 -16.70 3.87 1.19
C THR A 74 -15.88 3.65 2.48
N GLY A 75 -14.80 4.41 2.68
CA GLY A 75 -13.90 4.24 3.82
C GLY A 75 -12.98 3.03 3.72
N ALA A 76 -12.78 2.48 2.51
CA ALA A 76 -11.95 1.31 2.26
C ALA A 76 -10.48 1.66 1.97
N MET A 77 -10.08 2.91 2.12
CA MET A 77 -8.71 3.38 1.84
C MET A 77 -7.69 2.97 2.91
N ASP A 78 -8.12 2.68 4.14
CA ASP A 78 -7.20 2.39 5.25
C ASP A 78 -6.32 1.17 4.96
N GLU A 79 -6.92 0.08 4.45
CA GLU A 79 -6.18 -1.14 4.12
C GLU A 79 -5.20 -0.92 2.97
N ILE A 80 -5.59 -0.14 1.96
CA ILE A 80 -4.73 0.21 0.82
C ILE A 80 -3.56 1.09 1.27
N THR A 81 -3.83 2.05 2.16
CA THR A 81 -2.83 2.97 2.71
C THR A 81 -1.82 2.20 3.55
N GLU A 82 -2.27 1.32 4.43
CA GLU A 82 -1.38 0.47 5.21
C GLU A 82 -0.51 -0.43 4.32
N ALA A 83 -1.12 -1.05 3.30
CA ALA A 83 -0.39 -1.89 2.35
C ALA A 83 0.67 -1.09 1.58
N ALA A 84 0.34 0.13 1.16
CA ALA A 84 1.26 1.04 0.46
C ALA A 84 2.44 1.45 1.36
N ILE A 85 2.20 1.81 2.62
CA ILE A 85 3.26 2.13 3.60
C ILE A 85 4.21 0.94 3.76
N ARG A 86 3.66 -0.27 3.96
CA ARG A 86 4.46 -1.49 4.14
C ARG A 86 5.28 -1.81 2.88
N TYR A 87 4.67 -1.71 1.70
CA TYR A 87 5.35 -1.92 0.43
C TYR A 87 6.50 -0.92 0.25
N PHE A 88 6.24 0.36 0.51
CA PHE A 88 7.24 1.42 0.38
C PHE A 88 8.40 1.22 1.36
N ALA A 89 8.11 0.92 2.62
CA ALA A 89 9.11 0.64 3.65
C ALA A 89 10.02 -0.53 3.25
N GLN A 90 9.43 -1.64 2.81
CA GLN A 90 10.18 -2.81 2.36
C GLN A 90 11.05 -2.49 1.13
N THR A 91 10.51 -1.75 0.16
CA THR A 91 11.23 -1.34 -1.04
C THR A 91 12.39 -0.40 -0.70
N PHE A 92 12.19 0.52 0.24
CA PHE A 92 13.20 1.44 0.72
C PHE A 92 14.35 0.70 1.43
N GLU A 93 14.04 -0.21 2.35
CA GLU A 93 15.03 -1.01 3.09
C GLU A 93 15.84 -1.93 2.17
N ASN A 94 15.17 -2.58 1.22
CA ASN A 94 15.83 -3.45 0.23
C ASN A 94 16.72 -2.65 -0.73
N GLY A 95 16.33 -1.42 -1.08
CA GLY A 95 17.16 -0.51 -1.87
C GLY A 95 18.44 -0.10 -1.13
N PHE A 96 18.34 0.14 0.18
CA PHE A 96 19.49 0.47 1.03
C PHE A 96 20.46 -0.70 1.22
N LYS A 97 19.94 -1.93 1.36
CA LYS A 97 20.78 -3.15 1.48
C LYS A 97 21.61 -3.45 0.22
N LYS A 98 21.21 -2.96 -0.96
CA LYS A 98 21.99 -3.15 -2.20
C LYS A 98 23.09 -2.10 -2.41
N ALA A 99 23.11 -1.02 -1.62
CA ALA A 99 24.05 0.08 -1.77
C ALA A 99 25.14 0.12 -0.67
N ALA A 100 25.17 -0.88 0.23
CA ALA A 100 26.11 -1.01 1.34
C ALA A 100 27.04 -2.22 1.15
#